data_AF-A0A3M2CP15-F1
#
_entry.id   AF-A0A3M2CP15-F1
#
_cell.length_a   1.000
_cell.length_b   1.000
_cell.length_c   1.000
_cell.angle_alpha   90.00
_cell.angle_beta   90.00
_cell.angle_gamma   90.00
#
_symmetry.space_group_name_H-M   'P 1'
#
loop_
_entity.id
_entity.type
_entity.pdbx_description
1 polymer ?
#
loop_
_entity_poly.entity_id
_entity_poly.type
_entity_poly.pdbx_seq_one_letter_code
_entity_poly.pdbx_strand_id
1 'polypeptide(L)'
;MTADHPPLSNEQLDILLEDWHKPVFDELGLCRAHQLTLPALRAAIADPRFTMRLEHVRAIRAERAPDLAAAAHALAIERLTYLAQHNPTNATFAHEIRLALKDL
;
A
#
# COMPACT_ATOMS: atom_id res chain seq x y z
N MET A 1 31.32 6.23 19.86
CA MET A 1 30.21 6.64 20.76
C MET A 1 28.92 6.20 20.09
N THR A 2 28.39 5.05 20.49
CA THR A 2 27.08 4.56 20.04
C THR A 2 26.03 5.47 20.68
N ALA A 3 25.34 6.28 19.88
CA ALA A 3 24.18 7.02 20.35
C ALA A 3 23.14 6.00 20.78
N ASP A 4 23.01 5.82 22.10
CA ASP A 4 22.07 4.91 22.72
C ASP A 4 20.69 5.57 22.65
N HIS A 5 20.02 5.41 21.51
CA HIS A 5 18.61 5.80 21.42
C HIS A 5 17.82 4.84 22.32
N PRO A 6 17.03 5.36 23.27
CA PRO A 6 16.15 4.50 24.04
C PRO A 6 15.21 3.73 23.09
N PRO A 7 14.83 2.49 23.44
CA PRO A 7 13.92 1.71 22.63
C PRO A 7 12.61 2.47 22.42
N LEU A 8 12.09 2.44 21.19
CA LEU A 8 10.86 3.14 20.84
C LEU A 8 9.69 2.64 21.68
N SER A 9 8.82 3.58 22.05
CA SER A 9 7.54 3.26 22.68
C SER A 9 6.62 2.53 21.68
N ASN A 10 5.56 1.88 22.18
CA ASN A 10 4.59 1.24 21.30
C ASN A 10 3.93 2.24 20.33
N GLU A 11 3.58 3.42 20.81
CA GLU A 11 3.01 4.49 19.99
C GLU A 11 3.97 4.94 18.88
N GLN A 12 5.26 5.08 19.19
CA GLN A 12 6.27 5.42 18.18
C GLN A 12 6.45 4.32 17.14
N LEU A 13 6.35 3.04 17.54
CA LEU A 13 6.40 1.91 16.62
C LEU A 13 5.17 1.84 15.71
N ASP A 14 3.98 2.17 16.23
CA ASP A 14 2.74 2.20 15.46
C ASP A 14 2.78 3.34 14.42
N ILE A 15 3.24 4.53 14.82
CA ILE A 15 3.44 5.67 13.91
C ILE A 15 4.49 5.34 12.84
N LEU A 16 5.61 4.72 13.23
CA LEU A 16 6.62 4.25 12.27
C LEU A 16 6.05 3.23 11.29
N LEU A 17 5.16 2.33 11.74
CA LEU A 17 4.54 1.31 10.90
C LEU A 17 3.57 1.92 9.88
N GLU A 18 2.83 2.97 10.25
CA GLU A 18 1.97 3.70 9.32
C GLU A 18 2.77 4.36 8.19
N ASP A 19 3.90 5.00 8.55
CA ASP A 19 4.79 5.65 7.60
C ASP A 19 5.62 4.66 6.78
N TRP A 20 5.94 3.48 7.34
CA TRP A 20 6.69 2.40 6.68
C TRP A 20 6.10 1.97 5.34
N HIS A 21 4.77 2.05 5.22
CA HIS A 21 4.05 1.63 4.02
C HIS A 21 3.87 2.73 2.97
N LYS A 22 4.27 3.97 3.25
CA LYS A 22 4.06 5.08 2.33
C LYS A 22 5.18 5.09 1.29
N PRO A 23 4.85 5.09 -0.02
CA PRO A 23 5.86 5.03 -1.09
C PRO A 23 6.76 6.27 -1.17
N VAL A 24 6.45 7.32 -0.42
CA VAL A 24 7.20 8.58 -0.37
C VAL A 24 8.43 8.47 0.54
N PHE A 25 8.45 7.51 1.47
CA PHE A 25 9.53 7.39 2.44
C PHE A 25 10.51 6.28 2.07
N ASP A 26 11.77 6.66 1.85
CA ASP A 26 12.93 5.76 1.90
C ASP A 26 13.47 5.66 3.34
N GLU A 27 14.50 4.84 3.59
CA GLU A 27 15.07 4.68 4.95
C GLU A 27 15.51 6.03 5.55
N LEU A 28 16.09 6.92 4.73
CA LEU A 28 16.52 8.25 5.18
C LEU A 28 15.35 9.20 5.43
N GLY A 29 14.27 9.07 4.65
CA GLY A 29 13.01 9.78 4.84
C GLY A 29 12.34 9.39 6.14
N LEU A 30 12.31 8.10 6.47
CA LEU A 30 11.82 7.60 7.77
C LEU A 30 12.66 8.12 8.93
N CYS A 31 14.00 8.05 8.82
CA CYS A 31 14.89 8.63 9.83
C CYS A 31 14.59 10.11 10.08
N ARG A 32 14.38 10.91 9.02
CA ARG A 32 14.04 12.33 9.15
C ARG A 32 12.65 12.54 9.75
N ALA A 33 11.65 11.79 9.29
CA ALA A 33 10.26 11.92 9.74
C ALA A 33 10.12 11.62 11.24
N HIS A 34 10.81 10.60 11.73
CA HIS A 34 10.73 10.16 13.13
C HIS A 34 11.88 10.68 14.00
N GLN A 35 12.75 11.55 13.48
CA GLN A 35 13.94 12.07 14.18
C GLN A 35 14.84 10.95 14.73
N LEU A 36 15.01 9.88 13.96
CA LEU A 36 15.80 8.70 14.31
C LEU A 36 17.13 8.70 13.57
N THR A 37 18.16 8.19 14.22
CA THR A 37 19.38 7.78 13.54
C THR A 37 19.14 6.47 12.76
N LEU A 38 19.96 6.20 11.74
CA LEU A 38 19.86 4.96 10.98
C LEU A 38 20.02 3.69 11.85
N PRO A 39 20.95 3.63 12.83
CA PRO A 39 21.01 2.51 13.76
C PRO A 39 19.74 2.33 14.59
N ALA A 40 19.13 3.43 15.06
CA ALA A 40 17.89 3.37 15.83
C ALA A 40 16.71 2.87 14.98
N LEU A 41 16.63 3.29 13.72
CA LEU A 41 15.64 2.79 12.78
C LEU A 41 15.81 1.28 12.54
N ARG A 42 17.06 0.81 12.34
CA ARG A 42 17.34 -0.63 12.19
C ARG A 42 16.99 -1.43 13.44
N ALA A 43 17.28 -0.90 14.62
CA ALA A 43 16.89 -1.52 15.88
C ALA A 43 15.35 -1.59 16.02
N ALA A 44 14.63 -0.54 15.61
CA ALA A 44 13.17 -0.53 15.62
C ALA A 44 12.56 -1.57 14.68
N ILE A 45 13.10 -1.71 13.46
CA ILE A 45 12.62 -2.71 12.50
C ILE A 45 12.93 -4.13 12.98
N ALA A 46 14.05 -4.33 13.68
CA ALA A 46 14.42 -5.60 14.29
C ALA A 46 13.66 -5.90 15.60
N ASP A 47 12.88 -4.95 16.13
CA ASP A 47 12.07 -5.16 17.32
C ASP A 47 10.97 -6.20 17.00
N PRO A 48 10.85 -7.29 17.79
CA PRO A 48 9.82 -8.31 17.58
C PRO A 48 8.40 -7.73 17.58
N ARG A 49 8.15 -6.67 18.36
CA ARG A 49 6.84 -5.99 18.41
C ARG A 49 6.52 -5.31 17.09
N PHE A 50 7.52 -4.71 16.45
CA PHE A 50 7.34 -4.09 15.13
C PHE A 50 7.13 -5.15 14.06
N THR A 51 7.95 -6.20 14.06
CA THR A 51 7.87 -7.30 13.09
C THR A 51 6.51 -7.99 13.15
N MET A 52 6.03 -8.34 14.35
CA MET A 52 4.72 -8.95 14.55
C MET A 52 3.57 -8.07 14.03
N ARG A 53 3.59 -6.77 14.32
CA ARG A 53 2.57 -5.83 13.82
C ARG A 53 2.61 -5.71 12.29
N LEU A 54 3.82 -5.63 11.72
CA LEU A 54 4.01 -5.57 10.27
C LEU A 54 3.48 -6.83 9.58
N GLU A 55 3.72 -8.01 10.14
CA GLU A 55 3.18 -9.28 9.63
C GLU A 55 1.65 -9.31 9.69
N HIS A 56 1.07 -8.85 10.80
CA HIS A 56 -0.39 -8.78 10.93
C HIS A 56 -1.01 -7.85 9.88
N VAL A 57 -0.43 -6.67 9.65
CA VAL A 57 -0.89 -5.74 8.60
C VAL A 57 -0.74 -6.37 7.21
N ARG A 58 0.37 -7.08 6.96
CA ARG A 58 0.58 -7.80 5.68
C ARG A 58 -0.46 -8.90 5.47
N ALA A 59 -0.81 -9.65 6.51
CA ALA A 59 -1.84 -10.69 6.43
C ALA A 59 -3.20 -10.09 6.07
N ILE A 60 -3.63 -9.05 6.79
CA ILE A 60 -4.90 -8.34 6.50
C ILE A 60 -4.91 -7.80 5.06
N ARG A 61 -3.79 -7.22 4.61
CA ARG A 61 -3.69 -6.71 3.23
C ARG A 61 -3.76 -7.83 2.19
N ALA A 62 -3.14 -8.98 2.46
CA ALA A 62 -3.18 -10.13 1.56
C ALA A 62 -4.60 -10.72 1.48
N GLU A 63 -5.30 -10.82 2.60
CA GLU A 63 -6.71 -11.27 2.64
C GLU A 63 -7.63 -10.34 1.84
N ARG A 64 -7.41 -9.02 1.91
CA ARG A 64 -8.21 -8.02 1.20
C ARG A 64 -7.77 -7.73 -0.23
N ALA A 65 -6.56 -8.16 -0.62
CA ALA A 65 -6.01 -7.94 -1.95
C ALA A 65 -6.93 -8.40 -3.10
N PRO A 66 -7.55 -9.60 -3.07
CA PRO A 66 -8.46 -10.02 -4.14
C PRO A 66 -9.68 -9.12 -4.26
N ASP A 67 -10.31 -8.74 -3.14
CA ASP A 67 -11.49 -7.87 -3.13
C ASP A 67 -11.16 -6.46 -3.66
N LEU A 68 -10.02 -5.91 -3.24
CA LEU A 68 -9.53 -4.62 -3.73
C LEU A 68 -9.21 -4.66 -5.23
N ALA A 69 -8.60 -5.75 -5.71
CA ALA A 69 -8.31 -5.94 -7.12
C ALA A 69 -9.60 -6.06 -7.94
N ALA A 70 -10.60 -6.81 -7.45
CA ALA A 70 -11.90 -6.93 -8.09
C ALA A 70 -12.61 -5.56 -8.19
N ALA A 71 -12.61 -4.78 -7.10
CA ALA A 71 -13.19 -3.44 -7.10
C ALA A 71 -12.46 -2.48 -8.07
N ALA A 72 -11.13 -2.52 -8.10
CA ALA A 72 -10.33 -1.70 -9.01
C ALA A 72 -10.58 -2.07 -10.48
N HIS A 73 -10.67 -3.37 -10.79
CA HIS A 73 -11.02 -3.85 -12.12
C HIS A 73 -12.42 -3.37 -12.53
N ALA A 74 -13.42 -3.53 -11.67
CA ALA A 74 -14.79 -3.08 -11.94
C ALA A 74 -14.85 -1.58 -12.26
N LEU A 75 -14.14 -0.74 -11.48
CA LEU A 75 -14.06 0.70 -11.74
C LEU A 75 -13.35 1.03 -13.05
N ALA A 76 -12.26 0.32 -13.38
CA ALA A 76 -11.55 0.52 -14.63
C ALA A 76 -12.43 0.18 -15.85
N ILE A 77 -13.16 -0.93 -15.76
CA ILE A 77 -14.15 -1.36 -16.74
C ILE A 77 -15.24 -0.30 -16.96
N GLU A 78 -15.80 0.23 -15.88
CA GLU A 78 -16.82 1.28 -15.95
C GLU A 78 -16.30 2.52 -16.68
N ARG A 79 -15.08 2.98 -16.32
CA ARG A 79 -14.43 4.12 -16.96
C ARG A 79 -14.14 3.89 -18.44
N LEU A 80 -13.62 2.72 -18.80
CA LEU A 80 -13.34 2.37 -20.20
C LEU A 80 -14.62 2.31 -21.02
N THR A 81 -15.69 1.74 -20.45
CA THR A 81 -17.01 1.69 -21.10
C THR A 81 -17.59 3.08 -21.30
N TYR A 82 -17.50 3.94 -20.28
CA TYR A 82 -17.93 5.33 -20.37
C TYR A 82 -17.20 6.08 -21.50
N LEU A 83 -15.86 6.01 -21.53
CA LEU A 83 -15.06 6.64 -22.57
C LEU A 83 -15.41 6.13 -23.96
N ALA A 84 -15.63 4.82 -24.10
CA ALA A 84 -15.94 4.19 -25.38
C ALA A 84 -17.35 4.55 -25.90
N GLN A 85 -18.31 4.82 -25.00
CA GLN A 85 -19.65 5.30 -25.37
C GLN A 85 -19.67 6.78 -25.77
N HIS A 86 -18.79 7.61 -25.19
CA HIS A 86 -18.74 9.05 -25.44
C HIS A 86 -17.71 9.44 -26.51
N ASN A 87 -17.03 8.46 -27.13
CA ASN A 87 -16.16 8.65 -28.28
C ASN A 87 -16.65 7.76 -29.44
N PRO A 88 -17.24 8.33 -30.51
CA PRO A 88 -17.96 7.56 -31.53
C PRO A 88 -17.09 6.57 -32.32
N THR A 89 -15.77 6.80 -32.38
CA THR A 89 -14.78 5.87 -32.97
C THR A 89 -14.53 4.62 -32.11
N ASN A 90 -14.89 4.64 -30.82
CA ASN A 90 -14.63 3.56 -29.87
C ASN A 90 -15.88 2.72 -29.54
N ALA A 91 -17.00 2.89 -30.25
CA ALA A 91 -18.23 2.13 -29.98
C ALA A 91 -18.05 0.61 -30.11
N THR A 92 -17.20 0.16 -31.06
CA THR A 92 -16.79 -1.26 -31.20
C THR A 92 -16.04 -1.75 -29.97
N PHE A 93 -15.12 -0.94 -29.44
CA PHE A 93 -14.37 -1.23 -28.22
C PHE A 93 -15.29 -1.34 -26.98
N ALA A 94 -16.33 -0.51 -26.88
CA ALA A 94 -17.33 -0.61 -25.82
C ALA A 94 -18.14 -1.93 -25.86
N HIS A 95 -18.31 -2.50 -27.06
CA HIS A 95 -19.00 -3.76 -27.27
C HIS A 95 -18.11 -4.95 -26.89
N GLU A 96 -16.85 -4.93 -27.30
CA GLU A 96 -15.85 -5.96 -26.95
C GLU A 96 -15.61 -6.05 -25.43
N ILE A 97 -15.49 -4.91 -24.75
CA ILE A 97 -15.41 -4.87 -23.27
C ILE A 97 -16.64 -5.55 -22.65
N ARG A 98 -17.86 -5.20 -23.11
CA ARG A 98 -19.09 -5.80 -22.57
C ARG A 98 -19.22 -7.30 -22.82
N LEU A 99 -18.71 -7.81 -23.95
CA LEU A 99 -18.66 -9.23 -24.23
C LEU A 99 -17.68 -9.95 -23.30
N ALA A 100 -16.45 -9.42 -23.17
CA ALA A 100 -15.43 -10.00 -22.30
C ALA A 100 -15.85 -10.10 -20.82
N LEU A 101 -16.77 -9.22 -20.39
CA LEU A 101 -17.30 -9.21 -19.01
C LEU A 101 -18.46 -10.17 -18.76
N LYS A 102 -19.12 -10.66 -19.81
CA LYS A 102 -20.20 -11.65 -19.66
C LYS A 102 -19.67 -13.07 -19.42
N ASP A 103 -18.41 -13.32 -19.80
CA ASP A 103 -17.76 -14.63 -19.75
C ASP A 103 -16.87 -14.81 -18.50
N LEU A 104 -16.85 -13.83 -17.59
CA LEU A 104 -16.20 -13.85 -16.27
C LEU A 104 -17.22 -14.14 -15.16
#